data_AF-U4UR85-F1
#
_entry.id   AF-U4UR85-F1
#
_cell.length_a   1.000
_cell.length_b   1.000
_cell.length_c   1.000
_cell.angle_alpha   90.00
_cell.angle_beta   90.00
_cell.angle_gamma   90.00
#
_symmetry.space_group_name_H-M   'P 1'
#
loop_
_entity.id
_entity.type
_entity.pdbx_description
1 polymer ?
#
loop_
_entity_poly.entity_id
_entity_poly.type
_entity_poly.pdbx_seq_one_letter_code
_entity_poly.pdbx_strand_id
1 'polypeptide(L)'
;MDIQRYSIPGFDTSIIQLHNCAKVRFGAYAVYDLRNLRTISLNNIQSLTFEPYSLQWVGYRDTSITQEERFDLSIPSLKISVKDSTVESIGSYSFTGRINEISFENVRVENVEAFAFSSLLQMENLLFTNVWLKEIKPQAFKKFGTEFLTLDGVVADYLPSRTFSNVTVYRTFTIRNCRFHTLRPGTFIINNPTAFAVTNTEIHQLEGEAFLLSTTGDVLFRNNIFNNVQDHAFMGITLNGNEVTSSRAINFDANTFGRLDRRALDVRPQFQARVSNLNLNQTCDCENIVEKLRQSEFYNEISCLDADQYVTVRDFKAQNCSILSGHYTTVIIVCVLILVISIVAIAFYVYYAMVYKRQKYGCGKGGKPPLSLIVPDGRTYKETELHVIVEKADLLTTDL
;
A
#
# COMPACT_ATOMS: atom_id res chain seq x y z
N MET A 1 -19.88 41.65 6.53
CA MET A 1 -21.33 41.46 6.41
C MET A 1 -21.74 40.32 7.31
N ASP A 2 -22.77 40.50 8.11
CA ASP A 2 -23.28 39.50 9.04
C ASP A 2 -24.76 39.24 8.73
N ILE A 3 -25.08 38.00 8.37
CA ILE A 3 -26.41 37.58 7.96
C ILE A 3 -26.99 36.78 9.11
N GLN A 4 -27.84 37.43 9.89
CA GLN A 4 -28.55 36.82 10.99
C GLN A 4 -29.96 36.41 10.55
N ARG A 5 -30.61 35.54 11.32
CA ARG A 5 -32.03 35.23 11.11
C ARG A 5 -32.86 36.52 11.04
N TYR A 6 -33.83 36.59 10.12
CA TYR A 6 -34.66 37.77 9.84
C TYR A 6 -33.94 38.99 9.23
N SER A 7 -32.64 38.90 8.91
CA SER A 7 -31.93 39.98 8.22
C SER A 7 -32.35 40.11 6.75
N ILE A 8 -32.95 39.06 6.19
CA ILE A 8 -33.38 38.97 4.80
C ILE A 8 -34.91 38.74 4.77
N PRO A 9 -35.67 39.49 3.96
CA PRO A 9 -37.11 39.27 3.81
C PRO A 9 -37.44 37.86 3.30
N GLY A 10 -38.25 37.12 4.06
CA GLY A 10 -38.42 35.67 3.85
C GLY A 10 -39.32 35.23 2.69
N PHE A 11 -40.29 36.04 2.29
CA PHE A 11 -41.29 35.63 1.30
C PHE A 11 -40.82 35.75 -0.15
N ASP A 12 -39.96 36.71 -0.48
CA ASP A 12 -39.61 36.99 -1.88
C ASP A 12 -38.18 36.56 -2.27
N THR A 13 -37.34 36.23 -1.28
CA THR A 13 -35.94 35.93 -1.56
C THR A 13 -35.78 34.52 -2.11
N SER A 14 -35.47 34.43 -3.40
CA SER A 14 -35.14 33.17 -4.08
C SER A 14 -33.64 32.94 -4.26
N ILE A 15 -32.83 34.00 -4.24
CA ILE A 15 -31.40 33.96 -4.54
C ILE A 15 -30.64 34.85 -3.54
N ILE A 16 -29.55 34.32 -2.98
CA ILE A 16 -28.53 35.08 -2.26
C ILE A 16 -27.24 34.99 -3.07
N GLN A 17 -26.75 36.12 -3.54
CA GLN A 17 -25.52 36.23 -4.33
C GLN A 17 -24.59 37.26 -3.69
N LEU A 18 -23.43 36.81 -3.23
CA LEU A 18 -22.42 37.66 -2.59
C LEU A 18 -21.09 37.51 -3.33
N HIS A 19 -20.54 38.65 -3.75
CA HIS A 19 -19.34 38.72 -4.56
C HIS A 19 -18.37 39.74 -3.96
N ASN A 20 -17.07 39.43 -3.98
CA ASN A 20 -15.99 40.37 -3.63
C ASN A 20 -16.13 40.95 -2.22
N CYS A 21 -16.51 40.11 -1.25
CA CYS A 21 -16.71 40.53 0.13
C CYS A 21 -15.46 40.25 0.97
N ALA A 22 -15.02 41.23 1.77
CA ALA A 22 -13.91 41.02 2.70
C ALA A 22 -14.26 40.01 3.81
N LYS A 23 -15.47 40.11 4.36
CA LYS A 23 -15.94 39.21 5.42
C LYS A 23 -17.45 38.96 5.31
N VAL A 24 -17.85 37.70 5.33
CA VAL A 24 -19.25 37.27 5.38
C VAL A 24 -19.41 36.24 6.49
N ARG A 25 -20.39 36.46 7.35
CA ARG A 25 -20.78 35.52 8.39
C ARG A 25 -22.25 35.18 8.22
N PHE A 26 -22.56 33.89 8.16
CA PHE A 26 -23.92 33.40 8.32
C PHE A 26 -24.09 32.98 9.78
N GLY A 27 -24.93 33.72 10.51
CA GLY A 27 -25.33 33.37 11.87
C GLY A 27 -26.27 32.18 11.91
N ALA A 28 -26.58 31.71 13.11
CA ALA A 28 -27.50 30.60 13.29
C ALA A 28 -28.87 30.86 12.63
N TYR A 29 -29.38 29.88 11.89
CA TYR A 29 -30.68 29.93 11.22
C TYR A 29 -30.84 31.09 10.21
N ALA A 30 -29.73 31.61 9.66
CA ALA A 30 -29.73 32.77 8.76
C ALA A 30 -30.70 32.64 7.58
N VAL A 31 -30.87 31.43 7.05
CA VAL A 31 -31.72 31.17 5.87
C VAL A 31 -33.00 30.37 6.18
N TYR A 32 -33.26 30.08 7.46
CA TYR A 32 -34.30 29.13 7.87
C TYR A 32 -35.71 29.54 7.40
N ASP A 33 -36.04 30.82 7.52
CA ASP A 33 -37.37 31.34 7.17
C ASP A 33 -37.52 31.68 5.67
N LEU A 34 -36.46 31.53 4.87
CA LEU A 34 -36.44 31.89 3.45
C LEU A 34 -37.03 30.75 2.59
N ARG A 35 -38.35 30.55 2.66
CA ARG A 35 -39.05 29.39 2.04
C ARG A 35 -38.84 29.27 0.53
N ASN A 36 -38.69 30.40 -0.15
CA ASN A 36 -38.51 30.48 -1.59
C ASN A 36 -37.05 30.48 -2.04
N LEU A 37 -36.09 30.43 -1.10
CA LEU A 37 -34.67 30.36 -1.44
C LEU A 37 -34.36 29.10 -2.24
N ARG A 38 -33.61 29.25 -3.32
CA ARG A 38 -33.18 28.17 -4.21
C ARG A 38 -31.70 28.21 -4.49
N THR A 39 -31.05 29.35 -4.33
CA THR A 39 -29.63 29.48 -4.65
C THR A 39 -28.92 30.38 -3.65
N ILE A 40 -27.80 29.88 -3.13
CA ILE A 40 -26.79 30.68 -2.43
C ILE A 40 -25.51 30.56 -3.24
N SER A 41 -25.02 31.69 -3.77
CA SER A 41 -23.74 31.75 -4.49
C SER A 41 -22.82 32.75 -3.80
N LEU A 42 -21.69 32.24 -3.35
CA LEU A 42 -20.68 32.96 -2.59
C LEU A 42 -19.39 32.90 -3.40
N ASN A 43 -18.92 34.05 -3.88
CA ASN A 43 -17.76 34.10 -4.75
C ASN A 43 -16.78 35.18 -4.30
N ASN A 44 -15.49 34.85 -4.30
CA ASN A 44 -14.41 35.75 -3.96
C ASN A 44 -14.63 36.42 -2.58
N ILE A 45 -14.82 35.57 -1.56
CA ILE A 45 -14.99 36.01 -0.17
C ILE A 45 -13.70 35.70 0.59
N GLN A 46 -13.07 36.75 1.12
CA GLN A 46 -11.79 36.62 1.81
C GLN A 46 -11.91 35.91 3.17
N SER A 47 -13.04 36.06 3.86
CA SER A 47 -13.31 35.43 5.15
C SER A 47 -14.78 35.04 5.24
N LEU A 48 -15.07 33.74 5.17
CA LEU A 48 -16.42 33.18 5.24
C LEU A 48 -16.58 32.31 6.48
N THR A 49 -17.60 32.60 7.28
CA THR A 49 -17.91 31.86 8.50
C THR A 49 -19.33 31.34 8.44
N PHE A 50 -19.50 30.03 8.63
CA PHE A 50 -20.80 29.40 8.83
C PHE A 50 -20.94 29.02 10.30
N GLU A 51 -21.75 29.76 11.05
CA GLU A 51 -22.06 29.41 12.44
C GLU A 51 -22.94 28.14 12.49
N PRO A 52 -23.05 27.45 13.65
CA PRO A 52 -23.91 26.29 13.77
C PRO A 52 -25.35 26.58 13.31
N TYR A 53 -25.96 25.63 12.58
CA TYR A 53 -27.31 25.76 12.01
C TYR A 53 -27.49 26.91 11.00
N SER A 54 -26.41 27.51 10.49
CA SER A 54 -26.49 28.71 9.65
C SER A 54 -27.27 28.53 8.35
N LEU A 55 -27.04 27.42 7.64
CA LEU A 55 -27.68 27.09 6.36
C LEU A 55 -28.74 26.00 6.49
N GLN A 56 -29.35 25.87 7.68
CA GLN A 56 -30.47 24.95 7.85
C GLN A 56 -31.67 25.42 7.03
N TRP A 57 -32.09 24.61 6.05
CA TRP A 57 -33.14 24.98 5.12
C TRP A 57 -34.07 23.82 4.77
N VAL A 58 -35.38 24.00 4.97
CA VAL A 58 -36.40 22.97 4.76
C VAL A 58 -37.38 23.29 3.63
N GLY A 59 -37.35 24.52 3.12
CA GLY A 59 -38.22 24.97 2.02
C GLY A 59 -39.69 25.07 2.40
N TYR A 60 -40.57 24.64 1.48
CA TYR A 60 -42.02 24.84 1.57
C TYR A 60 -42.78 23.63 2.16
N ARG A 61 -42.16 22.45 2.21
CA ARG A 61 -42.78 21.21 2.69
C ARG A 61 -42.66 21.05 4.20
N ASP A 62 -43.61 20.30 4.76
CA ASP A 62 -43.73 20.11 6.21
C ASP A 62 -42.45 19.55 6.85
N THR A 63 -42.32 19.86 8.13
CA THR A 63 -41.12 19.71 8.97
C THR A 63 -40.93 18.30 9.55
N SER A 64 -41.77 17.34 9.15
CA SER A 64 -41.63 15.93 9.57
C SER A 64 -40.47 15.26 8.84
N ILE A 65 -39.25 15.60 9.27
CA ILE A 65 -37.96 15.07 8.81
C ILE A 65 -37.75 13.68 9.44
N THR A 66 -38.66 12.75 9.16
CA THR A 66 -38.62 11.40 9.77
C THR A 66 -38.16 10.33 8.78
N GLN A 67 -38.06 10.65 7.49
CA GLN A 67 -37.62 9.74 6.44
C GLN A 67 -36.50 10.35 5.59
N GLU A 68 -35.54 9.51 5.19
CA GLU A 68 -34.54 9.89 4.19
C GLU A 68 -35.27 10.19 2.87
N GLU A 69 -35.08 11.39 2.34
CA GLU A 69 -35.64 11.78 1.04
C GLU A 69 -34.54 11.66 -0.03
N ARG A 70 -34.67 10.69 -0.93
CA ARG A 70 -33.83 10.58 -2.13
C ARG A 70 -34.09 11.73 -3.10
N PHE A 71 -33.09 12.06 -3.91
CA PHE A 71 -33.20 13.13 -4.91
C PHE A 71 -34.35 12.88 -5.89
N ASP A 72 -35.21 13.89 -6.04
CA ASP A 72 -36.33 13.97 -6.96
C ASP A 72 -36.39 15.37 -7.58
N LEU A 73 -36.31 15.43 -8.91
CA LEU A 73 -36.33 16.68 -9.68
C LEU A 73 -37.59 17.53 -9.43
N SER A 74 -38.70 16.90 -9.03
CA SER A 74 -39.96 17.60 -8.74
C SER A 74 -39.98 18.33 -7.40
N ILE A 75 -39.01 18.06 -6.51
CA ILE A 75 -38.96 18.64 -5.17
C ILE A 75 -38.01 19.86 -5.17
N PRO A 76 -38.53 21.07 -4.89
CA PRO A 76 -37.69 22.26 -4.83
C PRO A 76 -36.67 22.17 -3.69
N SER A 77 -35.40 22.30 -4.04
CA SER A 77 -34.27 22.17 -3.11
C SER A 77 -33.31 23.35 -3.22
N LEU A 78 -32.47 23.54 -2.22
CA LEU A 78 -31.47 24.60 -2.17
C LEU A 78 -30.17 24.15 -2.82
N LYS A 79 -29.62 25.00 -3.71
CA LYS A 79 -28.27 24.88 -4.25
C LYS A 79 -27.33 25.87 -3.56
N ILE A 80 -26.17 25.40 -3.13
CA ILE A 80 -25.17 26.21 -2.43
C ILE A 80 -23.83 26.06 -3.16
N SER A 81 -23.28 27.18 -3.61
CA SER A 81 -22.00 27.25 -4.29
C SER A 81 -21.07 28.24 -3.61
N VAL A 82 -19.88 27.79 -3.25
CA VAL A 82 -18.80 28.60 -2.68
C VAL A 82 -17.60 28.51 -3.61
N LYS A 83 -17.17 29.65 -4.16
CA LYS A 83 -16.08 29.74 -5.13
C LYS A 83 -15.02 30.74 -4.73
N ASP A 84 -13.76 30.42 -5.00
CA ASP A 84 -12.60 31.32 -4.87
C ASP A 84 -12.57 32.03 -3.51
N SER A 85 -12.87 31.30 -2.43
CA SER A 85 -13.10 31.89 -1.10
C SER A 85 -12.30 31.19 -0.01
N THR A 86 -12.12 31.85 1.13
CA THR A 86 -11.55 31.23 2.33
C THR A 86 -12.61 31.09 3.41
N VAL A 87 -12.90 29.85 3.80
CA VAL A 87 -13.85 29.48 4.83
C VAL A 87 -13.10 29.28 6.14
N GLU A 88 -13.29 30.19 7.10
CA GLU A 88 -12.65 30.12 8.42
C GLU A 88 -13.19 28.97 9.26
N SER A 89 -14.51 28.75 9.20
CA SER A 89 -15.14 27.63 9.90
C SER A 89 -16.48 27.25 9.30
N ILE A 90 -16.75 25.95 9.38
CA ILE A 90 -18.06 25.35 9.16
C ILE A 90 -18.51 24.74 10.49
N GLY A 91 -19.45 25.40 11.16
CA GLY A 91 -20.02 24.96 12.43
C GLY A 91 -20.88 23.70 12.31
N SER A 92 -21.14 23.04 13.43
CA SER A 92 -22.02 21.87 13.49
C SER A 92 -23.41 22.16 12.92
N TYR A 93 -23.95 21.22 12.14
CA TYR A 93 -25.27 21.33 11.52
C TYR A 93 -25.44 22.55 10.61
N SER A 94 -24.35 23.15 10.12
CA SER A 94 -24.42 24.29 9.20
C SER A 94 -25.19 23.92 7.94
N PHE A 95 -24.90 22.76 7.36
CA PHE A 95 -25.59 22.24 6.18
C PHE A 95 -26.56 21.13 6.59
N THR A 96 -27.85 21.47 6.66
CA THR A 96 -28.93 20.55 7.06
C THR A 96 -30.24 20.88 6.34
N GLY A 97 -31.01 19.85 5.99
CA GLY A 97 -32.33 19.98 5.35
C GLY A 97 -32.29 19.69 3.84
N ARG A 98 -33.23 20.26 3.07
CA ARG A 98 -33.46 19.95 1.65
C ARG A 98 -32.49 20.70 0.73
N ILE A 99 -31.27 20.19 0.63
CA ILE A 99 -30.20 20.79 -0.16
C ILE A 99 -29.82 19.79 -1.23
N ASN A 100 -29.97 20.14 -2.50
CA ASN A 100 -29.67 19.22 -3.59
C ASN A 100 -28.23 19.32 -4.10
N GLU A 101 -27.59 20.47 -3.92
CA GLU A 101 -26.23 20.68 -4.41
C GLU A 101 -25.43 21.52 -3.42
N ILE A 102 -24.24 21.02 -3.09
CA ILE A 102 -23.25 21.72 -2.29
C ILE A 102 -21.95 21.60 -3.06
N SER A 103 -21.47 22.72 -3.58
CA SER A 103 -20.23 22.79 -4.35
C SER A 103 -19.24 23.75 -3.70
N PHE A 104 -18.02 23.27 -3.45
CA PHE A 104 -16.87 24.11 -3.09
C PHE A 104 -15.85 24.04 -4.23
N GLU A 105 -15.47 25.20 -4.78
CA GLU A 105 -14.54 25.31 -5.91
C GLU A 105 -13.43 26.31 -5.60
N ASN A 106 -12.17 25.88 -5.66
CA ASN A 106 -11.01 26.72 -5.34
C ASN A 106 -11.15 27.37 -3.94
N VAL A 107 -11.53 26.57 -2.95
CA VAL A 107 -11.79 27.05 -1.59
C VAL A 107 -10.74 26.51 -0.62
N ARG A 108 -10.33 27.36 0.32
CA ARG A 108 -9.56 26.93 1.49
C ARG A 108 -10.48 26.88 2.71
N VAL A 109 -10.59 25.73 3.36
CA VAL A 109 -11.39 25.54 4.57
C VAL A 109 -10.47 25.28 5.75
N GLU A 110 -10.46 26.20 6.71
CA GLU A 110 -9.61 26.10 7.89
C GLU A 110 -10.15 25.06 8.88
N ASN A 111 -11.44 25.11 9.21
CA ASN A 111 -12.05 24.24 10.22
C ASN A 111 -13.40 23.68 9.76
N VAL A 112 -13.58 22.36 9.90
CA VAL A 112 -14.87 21.67 9.72
C VAL A 112 -15.23 20.94 11.00
N GLU A 113 -16.27 21.42 11.69
CA GLU A 113 -16.75 20.84 12.94
C GLU A 113 -17.49 19.51 12.73
N ALA A 114 -17.63 18.75 13.82
CA ALA A 114 -18.45 17.55 13.82
C ALA A 114 -19.89 17.87 13.41
N PHE A 115 -20.48 17.02 12.58
CA PHE A 115 -21.85 17.16 12.05
C PHE A 115 -22.08 18.39 11.17
N ALA A 116 -21.02 19.06 10.69
CA ALA A 116 -21.12 20.19 9.76
C ALA A 116 -22.06 19.93 8.58
N PHE A 117 -22.00 18.72 8.02
CA PHE A 117 -22.89 18.21 6.98
C PHE A 117 -23.66 17.02 7.52
N SER A 118 -24.93 17.22 7.84
CA SER A 118 -25.76 16.16 8.42
C SER A 118 -27.24 16.36 8.12
N SER A 119 -27.97 15.24 8.07
CA SER A 119 -29.41 15.24 7.79
C SER A 119 -29.75 16.01 6.51
N LEU A 120 -28.92 15.83 5.47
CA LEU A 120 -29.17 16.35 4.13
C LEU A 120 -30.21 15.47 3.45
N LEU A 121 -31.22 16.12 2.90
CA LEU A 121 -32.34 15.56 2.17
C LEU A 121 -32.27 16.04 0.73
N GLN A 122 -32.76 15.24 -0.23
CA GLN A 122 -32.78 15.60 -1.65
C GLN A 122 -31.39 15.84 -2.25
N MET A 123 -30.31 15.39 -1.60
CA MET A 123 -28.94 15.64 -2.05
C MET A 123 -28.65 14.89 -3.34
N GLU A 124 -28.26 15.63 -4.38
CA GLU A 124 -27.80 15.09 -5.65
C GLU A 124 -26.27 15.11 -5.71
N ASN A 125 -25.67 16.26 -5.43
CA ASN A 125 -24.27 16.52 -5.77
C ASN A 125 -23.49 17.15 -4.62
N LEU A 126 -22.65 16.37 -3.95
CA LEU A 126 -21.64 16.89 -3.00
C LEU A 126 -20.28 16.95 -3.69
N LEU A 127 -19.83 18.16 -3.99
CA LEU A 127 -18.68 18.41 -4.87
C LEU A 127 -17.63 19.26 -4.15
N PHE A 128 -16.41 18.75 -4.09
CA PHE A 128 -15.22 19.50 -3.67
C PHE A 128 -14.23 19.51 -4.82
N THR A 129 -13.97 20.67 -5.41
CA THR A 129 -13.05 20.87 -6.53
C THR A 129 -11.94 21.84 -6.13
N ASN A 130 -10.69 21.40 -6.16
CA ASN A 130 -9.52 22.18 -5.76
C ASN A 130 -9.68 22.77 -4.34
N VAL A 131 -10.05 21.93 -3.38
CA VAL A 131 -10.32 22.37 -2.00
C VAL A 131 -9.18 21.97 -1.08
N TRP A 132 -8.67 22.92 -0.31
CA TRP A 132 -7.71 22.64 0.76
C TRP A 132 -8.44 22.55 2.09
N LEU A 133 -8.43 21.37 2.70
CA LEU A 133 -9.01 21.10 4.01
C LEU A 133 -7.88 21.01 5.04
N LYS A 134 -7.87 21.91 6.03
CA LYS A 134 -6.82 21.95 7.05
C LYS A 134 -7.18 21.11 8.27
N GLU A 135 -8.20 21.51 9.02
CA GLU A 135 -8.68 20.76 10.19
C GLU A 135 -10.10 20.26 9.98
N ILE A 136 -10.26 18.94 10.04
CA ILE A 136 -11.57 18.29 9.97
C ILE A 136 -11.77 17.47 11.23
N LYS A 137 -12.89 17.68 11.93
CA LYS A 137 -13.27 16.87 13.08
C LYS A 137 -13.89 15.54 12.63
N PRO A 138 -13.79 14.47 13.44
CA PRO A 138 -14.53 13.24 13.19
C PRO A 138 -16.03 13.51 13.02
N GLN A 139 -16.67 12.76 12.13
CA GLN A 139 -18.11 12.85 11.83
C GLN A 139 -18.55 14.19 11.25
N ALA A 140 -17.64 14.96 10.64
CA ALA A 140 -17.96 16.18 9.90
C ALA A 140 -19.05 15.96 8.84
N PHE A 141 -19.00 14.82 8.14
CA PHE A 141 -20.01 14.37 7.19
C PHE A 141 -20.71 13.15 7.77
N LYS A 142 -21.98 13.28 8.18
CA LYS A 142 -22.67 12.18 8.88
C LYS A 142 -24.10 11.95 8.41
N LYS A 143 -24.39 10.68 8.13
CA LYS A 143 -25.74 10.12 8.02
C LYS A 143 -26.64 10.93 7.09
N PHE A 144 -26.25 10.98 5.82
CA PHE A 144 -27.05 11.50 4.72
C PHE A 144 -26.83 10.66 3.46
N GLY A 145 -27.81 10.69 2.55
CA GLY A 145 -27.70 10.11 1.21
C GLY A 145 -27.34 11.16 0.17
N THR A 146 -26.59 10.81 -0.87
CA THR A 146 -26.32 11.66 -2.05
C THR A 146 -26.26 10.81 -3.31
N GLU A 147 -26.63 11.34 -4.48
CA GLU A 147 -26.45 10.61 -5.76
C GLU A 147 -24.97 10.51 -6.11
N PHE A 148 -24.25 11.63 -6.05
CA PHE A 148 -22.85 11.76 -6.41
C PHE A 148 -22.05 12.39 -5.26
N LEU A 149 -20.90 11.78 -4.97
CA LEU A 149 -19.88 12.32 -4.08
C LEU A 149 -18.56 12.42 -4.85
N THR A 150 -18.08 13.64 -5.07
CA THR A 150 -16.86 13.88 -5.84
C THR A 150 -15.87 14.70 -5.04
N LEU A 151 -14.68 14.13 -4.84
CA LEU A 151 -13.50 14.82 -4.35
C LEU A 151 -12.53 14.94 -5.54
N ASP A 152 -12.32 16.15 -6.03
CA ASP A 152 -11.41 16.46 -7.13
C ASP A 152 -10.40 17.53 -6.70
N GLY A 153 -9.11 17.24 -6.81
CA GLY A 153 -8.10 18.24 -6.42
C GLY A 153 -8.10 18.56 -4.93
N VAL A 154 -8.64 17.67 -4.08
CA VAL A 154 -8.72 17.92 -2.63
C VAL A 154 -7.36 17.65 -2.00
N VAL A 155 -6.91 18.60 -1.19
CA VAL A 155 -5.68 18.49 -0.39
C VAL A 155 -6.05 18.45 1.08
N ALA A 156 -5.58 17.43 1.81
CA ALA A 156 -5.73 17.37 3.27
C ALA A 156 -4.54 16.67 3.93
N ASP A 157 -4.01 17.27 4.99
CA ASP A 157 -2.87 16.71 5.72
C ASP A 157 -3.30 15.52 6.59
N TYR A 158 -4.47 15.61 7.19
CA TYR A 158 -4.95 14.59 8.12
C TYR A 158 -6.47 14.44 8.03
N LEU A 159 -6.94 13.25 7.65
CA LEU A 159 -8.35 12.89 7.71
C LEU A 159 -8.58 11.86 8.82
N PRO A 160 -9.23 12.25 9.94
CA PRO A 160 -9.47 11.33 11.04
C PRO A 160 -10.43 10.19 10.68
N SER A 161 -10.46 9.17 11.53
CA SER A 161 -11.48 8.13 11.48
C SER A 161 -12.87 8.75 11.53
N ARG A 162 -13.79 8.18 10.74
CA ARG A 162 -15.18 8.61 10.61
C ARG A 162 -15.36 10.02 10.06
N THR A 163 -14.42 10.54 9.27
CA THR A 163 -14.60 11.84 8.59
C THR A 163 -15.90 11.85 7.79
N PHE A 164 -16.08 10.84 6.94
CA PHE A 164 -17.36 10.48 6.32
C PHE A 164 -17.93 9.28 7.06
N SER A 165 -19.04 9.48 7.77
CA SER A 165 -19.62 8.51 8.70
C SER A 165 -21.02 8.14 8.27
N ASN A 166 -21.20 6.91 7.78
CA ASN A 166 -22.47 6.38 7.30
C ASN A 166 -23.12 7.26 6.22
N VAL A 167 -22.32 7.67 5.23
CA VAL A 167 -22.84 8.41 4.07
C VAL A 167 -23.27 7.39 3.02
N THR A 168 -24.50 7.50 2.51
CA THR A 168 -25.00 6.63 1.45
C THR A 168 -24.79 7.33 0.12
N VAL A 169 -24.10 6.69 -0.83
CA VAL A 169 -23.89 7.22 -2.18
C VAL A 169 -24.63 6.33 -3.16
N TYR A 170 -25.64 6.84 -3.86
CA TYR A 170 -26.52 6.00 -4.68
C TYR A 170 -25.97 5.71 -6.08
N ARG A 171 -25.08 6.56 -6.60
CA ARG A 171 -24.43 6.34 -7.90
C ARG A 171 -22.93 6.24 -7.74
N THR A 172 -22.22 7.34 -7.76
CA THR A 172 -20.77 7.33 -7.93
C THR A 172 -20.08 8.04 -6.79
N PHE A 173 -19.08 7.36 -6.21
CA PHE A 173 -18.11 7.96 -5.32
C PHE A 173 -16.76 8.05 -6.03
N THR A 174 -16.29 9.26 -6.30
CA THR A 174 -15.03 9.50 -7.00
C THR A 174 -14.07 10.32 -6.16
N ILE A 175 -12.83 9.84 -6.08
CA ILE A 175 -11.67 10.58 -5.57
C ILE A 175 -10.71 10.71 -6.74
N ARG A 176 -10.42 11.93 -7.18
CA ARG A 176 -9.52 12.16 -8.31
C ARG A 176 -8.60 13.35 -8.11
N ASN A 177 -7.36 13.26 -8.60
CA ASN A 177 -6.38 14.33 -8.53
C ASN A 177 -6.13 14.85 -7.08
N CYS A 178 -6.38 14.02 -6.06
CA CYS A 178 -6.29 14.45 -4.67
C CYS A 178 -4.88 14.24 -4.10
N ARG A 179 -4.57 14.93 -3.00
CA ARG A 179 -3.37 14.69 -2.19
C ARG A 179 -3.76 14.57 -0.72
N PHE A 180 -3.56 13.39 -0.15
CA PHE A 180 -3.81 13.12 1.26
C PHE A 180 -2.51 12.73 1.94
N HIS A 181 -2.16 13.40 3.04
CA HIS A 181 -0.98 12.97 3.79
C HIS A 181 -1.32 11.76 4.67
N THR A 182 -2.33 11.82 5.53
CA THR A 182 -2.73 10.65 6.35
C THR A 182 -4.22 10.36 6.28
N LEU A 183 -4.55 9.10 5.93
CA LEU A 183 -5.91 8.53 6.02
C LEU A 183 -5.97 7.48 7.12
N ARG A 184 -6.82 7.72 8.11
CA ARG A 184 -7.05 6.84 9.26
C ARG A 184 -8.05 5.71 8.94
N PRO A 185 -8.10 4.64 9.76
CA PRO A 185 -9.08 3.57 9.61
C PRO A 185 -10.50 4.13 9.63
N GLY A 186 -11.32 3.69 8.66
CA GLY A 186 -12.69 4.16 8.47
C GLY A 186 -12.80 5.67 8.27
N THR A 187 -11.82 6.34 7.64
CA THR A 187 -11.99 7.74 7.20
C THR A 187 -13.21 7.88 6.29
N PHE A 188 -13.37 6.94 5.36
CA PHE A 188 -14.50 6.86 4.44
C PHE A 188 -15.39 5.67 4.79
N ILE A 189 -16.48 5.92 5.53
CA ILE A 189 -17.55 4.96 5.81
C ILE A 189 -18.72 5.26 4.87
N ILE A 190 -18.72 4.61 3.70
CA ILE A 190 -19.62 4.91 2.58
C ILE A 190 -20.43 3.67 2.19
N ASN A 191 -21.73 3.84 1.99
CA ASN A 191 -22.65 2.74 1.69
C ASN A 191 -23.24 2.87 0.28
N ASN A 192 -23.37 1.75 -0.40
CA ASN A 192 -24.07 1.50 -1.65
C ASN A 192 -23.63 2.27 -2.93
N PRO A 193 -22.38 2.75 -3.10
CA PRO A 193 -22.00 3.29 -4.40
C PRO A 193 -22.10 2.19 -5.46
N THR A 194 -22.64 2.53 -6.63
CA THR A 194 -22.64 1.67 -7.81
C THR A 194 -21.28 1.65 -8.50
N ALA A 195 -20.48 2.69 -8.31
CA ALA A 195 -19.11 2.77 -8.80
C ALA A 195 -18.26 3.54 -7.79
N PHE A 196 -17.10 2.98 -7.45
CA PHE A 196 -16.10 3.63 -6.61
C PHE A 196 -14.76 3.69 -7.36
N ALA A 197 -14.23 4.89 -7.52
CA ALA A 197 -12.97 5.11 -8.22
C ALA A 197 -12.05 6.07 -7.45
N VAL A 198 -10.78 5.69 -7.33
CA VAL A 198 -9.68 6.54 -6.86
C VAL A 198 -8.67 6.65 -7.99
N THR A 199 -8.47 7.86 -8.51
CA THR A 199 -7.65 8.08 -9.70
C THR A 199 -6.68 9.24 -9.54
N ASN A 200 -5.48 9.14 -10.11
CA ASN A 200 -4.48 10.22 -10.10
C ASN A 200 -4.26 10.84 -8.70
N THR A 201 -4.34 10.04 -7.64
CA THR A 201 -4.35 10.52 -6.26
C THR A 201 -3.07 10.09 -5.53
N GLU A 202 -2.52 11.01 -4.76
CA GLU A 202 -1.35 10.77 -3.91
C GLU A 202 -1.80 10.58 -2.47
N ILE A 203 -1.42 9.46 -1.85
CA ILE A 203 -1.69 9.15 -0.44
C ILE A 203 -0.39 8.78 0.25
N HIS A 204 0.08 9.63 1.17
CA HIS A 204 1.36 9.39 1.82
C HIS A 204 1.26 8.24 2.84
N GLN A 205 0.25 8.25 3.72
CA GLN A 205 0.01 7.24 4.74
C GLN A 205 -1.43 6.71 4.61
N LEU A 206 -1.56 5.47 4.16
CA LEU A 206 -2.84 4.75 4.08
C LEU A 206 -2.88 3.69 5.19
N GLU A 207 -3.61 3.99 6.27
CA GLU A 207 -3.80 3.04 7.37
C GLU A 207 -4.82 1.94 7.03
N GLY A 208 -4.79 0.84 7.76
CA GLY A 208 -5.67 -0.32 7.56
C GLY A 208 -7.16 0.06 7.55
N GLU A 209 -7.93 -0.51 6.62
CA GLU A 209 -9.37 -0.25 6.47
C GLU A 209 -9.76 1.24 6.40
N ALA A 210 -8.90 2.13 5.88
CA ALA A 210 -9.23 3.54 5.70
C ALA A 210 -10.48 3.75 4.81
N PHE A 211 -10.65 2.85 3.86
CA PHE A 211 -11.82 2.70 2.99
C PHE A 211 -12.74 1.61 3.55
N LEU A 212 -13.76 2.00 4.32
CA LEU A 212 -14.80 1.10 4.80
C LEU A 212 -16.05 1.28 3.93
N LEU A 213 -16.12 0.55 2.83
CA LEU A 213 -17.19 0.69 1.83
C LEU A 213 -17.97 -0.59 1.64
N SER A 214 -19.28 -0.46 1.44
CA SER A 214 -20.13 -1.53 0.92
C SER A 214 -20.68 -1.11 -0.45
N THR A 215 -20.06 -1.57 -1.54
CA THR A 215 -20.37 -1.18 -2.93
C THR A 215 -21.26 -2.22 -3.61
N THR A 216 -21.97 -1.81 -4.66
CA THR A 216 -22.80 -2.70 -5.51
C THR A 216 -22.17 -2.97 -6.89
N GLY A 217 -21.09 -2.27 -7.22
CA GLY A 217 -20.37 -2.43 -8.49
C GLY A 217 -18.86 -2.53 -8.34
N ASP A 218 -18.18 -2.34 -9.46
CA ASP A 218 -16.74 -2.49 -9.57
C ASP A 218 -15.98 -1.36 -8.87
N VAL A 219 -14.74 -1.66 -8.48
CA VAL A 219 -13.84 -0.74 -7.79
C VAL A 219 -12.59 -0.52 -8.65
N LEU A 220 -12.17 0.74 -8.79
CA LEU A 220 -11.02 1.12 -9.60
C LEU A 220 -10.03 1.99 -8.80
N PHE A 221 -8.79 1.54 -8.72
CA PHE A 221 -7.64 2.34 -8.29
C PHE A 221 -6.71 2.50 -9.50
N ARG A 222 -6.60 3.71 -10.05
CA ARG A 222 -5.77 3.95 -11.23
C ARG A 222 -4.81 5.13 -11.07
N ASN A 223 -3.57 4.98 -11.53
CA ASN A 223 -2.57 6.06 -11.56
C ASN A 223 -2.36 6.74 -10.19
N ASN A 224 -2.51 6.00 -9.10
CA ASN A 224 -2.32 6.54 -7.76
C ASN A 224 -0.90 6.30 -7.27
N ILE A 225 -0.47 7.14 -6.33
CA ILE A 225 0.82 7.04 -5.65
C ILE A 225 0.53 6.82 -4.17
N PHE A 226 0.93 5.67 -3.63
CA PHE A 226 0.78 5.33 -2.22
C PHE A 226 2.14 5.19 -1.56
N ASN A 227 2.54 6.10 -0.66
CA ASN A 227 3.91 6.04 -0.13
C ASN A 227 4.07 4.99 0.97
N ASN A 228 3.10 4.84 1.87
CA ASN A 228 3.09 3.84 2.91
C ASN A 228 1.69 3.23 3.06
N VAL A 229 1.57 1.93 2.80
CA VAL A 229 0.31 1.18 2.87
C VAL A 229 0.41 0.10 3.92
N GLN A 230 -0.47 0.20 4.92
CA GLN A 230 -0.55 -0.76 6.01
C GLN A 230 -1.33 -2.03 5.64
N ASP A 231 -1.14 -3.08 6.44
CA ASP A 231 -1.92 -4.31 6.39
C ASP A 231 -3.44 -4.02 6.32
N HIS A 232 -4.14 -4.71 5.43
CA HIS A 232 -5.60 -4.64 5.25
C HIS A 232 -6.15 -3.26 4.82
N ALA A 233 -5.34 -2.40 4.18
CA ALA A 233 -5.78 -1.09 3.69
C ALA A 233 -7.05 -1.13 2.82
N PHE A 234 -7.20 -2.16 1.97
CA PHE A 234 -8.34 -2.32 1.06
C PHE A 234 -9.38 -3.36 1.53
N MET A 235 -9.15 -4.02 2.67
CA MET A 235 -10.00 -5.10 3.19
C MET A 235 -11.38 -4.61 3.68
N GLY A 236 -11.48 -3.32 3.99
CA GLY A 236 -12.73 -2.65 4.38
C GLY A 236 -13.71 -2.47 3.21
N ILE A 237 -13.28 -2.75 1.98
CA ILE A 237 -14.13 -2.69 0.79
C ILE A 237 -14.85 -4.04 0.61
N THR A 238 -16.17 -4.00 0.63
CA THR A 238 -17.06 -5.17 0.61
C THR A 238 -18.14 -5.01 -0.46
N LEU A 239 -18.72 -6.12 -0.91
CA LEU A 239 -19.94 -6.09 -1.73
C LEU A 239 -21.17 -6.12 -0.84
N ASN A 240 -22.19 -5.33 -1.19
CA ASN A 240 -23.50 -5.46 -0.57
C ASN A 240 -24.18 -6.74 -1.08
N GLY A 241 -24.01 -7.83 -0.33
CA GLY A 241 -24.50 -9.16 -0.69
C GLY A 241 -26.02 -9.31 -0.76
N ASN A 242 -26.79 -8.33 -0.25
CA ASN A 242 -28.25 -8.33 -0.39
C ASN A 242 -28.69 -7.87 -1.79
N GLU A 243 -27.85 -7.09 -2.48
CA GLU A 243 -28.16 -6.49 -3.78
C GLU A 243 -27.38 -7.16 -4.92
N VAL A 244 -26.22 -7.74 -4.63
CA VAL A 244 -25.31 -8.30 -5.63
C VAL A 244 -25.02 -9.77 -5.35
N THR A 245 -25.37 -10.64 -6.29
CA THR A 245 -25.16 -12.10 -6.20
C THR A 245 -23.90 -12.58 -6.93
N SER A 246 -23.33 -11.75 -7.82
CA SER A 246 -22.15 -12.06 -8.61
C SER A 246 -20.90 -11.36 -8.08
N SER A 247 -19.73 -12.01 -8.19
CA SER A 247 -18.45 -11.34 -7.90
C SER A 247 -18.24 -10.11 -8.78
N ARG A 248 -17.62 -9.07 -8.22
CA ARG A 248 -17.23 -7.83 -8.93
C ARG A 248 -15.72 -7.72 -9.05
N ALA A 249 -15.24 -6.84 -9.91
CA ALA A 249 -13.81 -6.61 -10.06
C ALA A 249 -13.32 -5.51 -9.10
N ILE A 250 -12.11 -5.69 -8.56
CA ILE A 250 -11.32 -4.62 -7.95
C ILE A 250 -10.02 -4.49 -8.72
N ASN A 251 -9.88 -3.37 -9.42
CA ASN A 251 -8.79 -3.14 -10.37
C ASN A 251 -7.75 -2.20 -9.76
N PHE A 252 -6.49 -2.62 -9.76
CA PHE A 252 -5.33 -1.79 -9.43
C PHE A 252 -4.51 -1.61 -10.71
N ASP A 253 -4.60 -0.44 -11.33
CA ASP A 253 -4.06 -0.17 -12.65
C ASP A 253 -3.04 0.98 -12.62
N ALA A 254 -1.80 0.73 -13.02
CA ALA A 254 -0.74 1.74 -13.11
C ALA A 254 -0.50 2.51 -11.79
N ASN A 255 -0.64 1.84 -10.64
CA ASN A 255 -0.40 2.45 -9.34
C ASN A 255 1.07 2.28 -8.92
N THR A 256 1.60 3.29 -8.23
CA THR A 256 2.93 3.26 -7.63
C THR A 256 2.82 3.14 -6.12
N PHE A 257 3.52 2.19 -5.52
CA PHE A 257 3.57 1.96 -4.08
C PHE A 257 4.99 2.15 -3.57
N GLY A 258 5.18 2.88 -2.48
CA GLY A 258 6.46 2.98 -1.79
C GLY A 258 6.69 1.78 -0.90
N ARG A 259 6.29 1.88 0.37
CA ARG A 259 6.31 0.79 1.33
C ARG A 259 4.97 0.08 1.36
N LEU A 260 5.03 -1.24 1.18
CA LEU A 260 3.89 -2.14 1.22
C LEU A 260 4.05 -3.14 2.37
N ASP A 261 3.09 -3.18 3.30
CA ASP A 261 3.00 -4.26 4.27
C ASP A 261 2.51 -5.56 3.60
N ARG A 262 2.71 -6.71 4.26
CA ARG A 262 2.54 -8.04 3.65
C ARG A 262 1.12 -8.31 3.18
N ARG A 263 0.11 -7.81 3.91
CA ARG A 263 -1.33 -8.00 3.62
C ARG A 263 -2.00 -6.70 3.18
N ALA A 264 -1.22 -5.75 2.67
CA ALA A 264 -1.73 -4.45 2.26
C ALA A 264 -2.74 -4.55 1.11
N LEU A 265 -2.46 -5.41 0.12
CA LEU A 265 -3.26 -5.61 -1.10
C LEU A 265 -4.33 -6.70 -0.96
N ASP A 266 -4.50 -7.27 0.24
CA ASP A 266 -5.53 -8.29 0.47
C ASP A 266 -6.92 -7.67 0.27
N VAL A 267 -7.73 -8.31 -0.56
CA VAL A 267 -9.11 -7.92 -0.83
C VAL A 267 -10.07 -9.01 -0.37
N ARG A 268 -11.35 -8.66 -0.22
CA ARG A 268 -12.37 -9.64 0.15
C ARG A 268 -12.57 -10.68 -0.97
N PRO A 269 -12.82 -11.96 -0.66
CA PRO A 269 -13.03 -13.03 -1.66
C PRO A 269 -14.21 -12.81 -2.61
N GLN A 270 -15.13 -11.90 -2.26
CA GLN A 270 -16.26 -11.51 -3.12
C GLN A 270 -15.80 -10.71 -4.36
N PHE A 271 -14.58 -10.17 -4.33
CA PHE A 271 -13.98 -9.46 -5.45
C PHE A 271 -12.97 -10.33 -6.20
N GLN A 272 -12.98 -10.18 -7.52
CA GLN A 272 -11.89 -10.61 -8.39
C GLN A 272 -10.85 -9.49 -8.45
N ALA A 273 -9.73 -9.64 -7.75
CA ALA A 273 -8.62 -8.71 -7.83
C ALA A 273 -7.93 -8.79 -9.20
N ARG A 274 -7.73 -7.64 -9.82
CA ARG A 274 -6.94 -7.50 -11.05
C ARG A 274 -5.88 -6.45 -10.83
N VAL A 275 -4.63 -6.84 -10.99
CA VAL A 275 -3.48 -5.95 -10.83
C VAL A 275 -2.78 -5.84 -12.18
N SER A 276 -2.58 -4.62 -12.66
CA SER A 276 -1.88 -4.32 -13.91
C SER A 276 -0.92 -3.16 -13.70
N ASN A 277 0.33 -3.33 -14.16
CA ASN A 277 1.36 -2.29 -14.11
C ASN A 277 1.58 -1.72 -12.69
N LEU A 278 1.70 -2.59 -11.68
CA LEU A 278 1.96 -2.13 -10.31
C LEU A 278 3.45 -1.86 -10.14
N ASN A 279 3.80 -0.63 -9.80
CA ASN A 279 5.19 -0.20 -9.62
C ASN A 279 5.52 -0.05 -8.14
N LEU A 280 6.65 -0.59 -7.70
CA LEU A 280 7.22 -0.39 -6.37
C LEU A 280 8.34 0.65 -6.45
N ASN A 281 8.18 1.75 -5.74
CA ASN A 281 9.21 2.77 -5.57
C ASN A 281 10.27 2.33 -4.53
N GLN A 282 10.79 1.13 -4.72
CA GLN A 282 11.83 0.49 -3.91
C GLN A 282 12.78 -0.26 -4.84
N THR A 283 14.06 -0.26 -4.50
CA THR A 283 15.09 -0.99 -5.24
C THR A 283 14.85 -2.49 -5.15
N CYS A 284 14.88 -3.19 -6.28
CA CYS A 284 14.75 -4.63 -6.34
C CYS A 284 15.84 -5.31 -5.49
N ASP A 285 15.45 -6.21 -4.59
CA ASP A 285 16.36 -7.00 -3.75
C ASP A 285 15.87 -8.46 -3.68
N CYS A 286 16.81 -9.39 -3.80
CA CYS A 286 16.59 -10.82 -3.75
C CYS A 286 16.16 -11.30 -2.36
N GLU A 287 16.60 -10.65 -1.27
CA GLU A 287 16.26 -11.07 0.09
C GLU A 287 14.94 -10.46 0.58
N ASN A 288 14.75 -9.14 0.41
CA ASN A 288 13.58 -8.46 0.97
C ASN A 288 12.35 -8.48 0.07
N ILE A 289 12.47 -8.08 -1.20
CA ILE A 289 11.31 -7.86 -2.05
C ILE A 289 10.85 -9.19 -2.65
N VAL A 290 11.78 -9.96 -3.20
CA VAL A 290 11.47 -11.22 -3.87
C VAL A 290 10.86 -12.25 -2.91
N GLU A 291 11.40 -12.44 -1.71
CA GLU A 291 10.87 -13.43 -0.76
C GLU A 291 9.59 -12.95 -0.04
N LYS A 292 9.43 -11.65 0.26
CA LYS A 292 8.16 -11.13 0.84
C LYS A 292 6.99 -11.21 -0.14
N LEU A 293 7.24 -10.94 -1.42
CA LEU A 293 6.22 -10.96 -2.46
C LEU A 293 6.02 -12.33 -3.10
N ARG A 294 6.87 -13.32 -2.78
CA ARG A 294 6.78 -14.68 -3.34
C ARG A 294 5.41 -15.34 -3.15
N GLN A 295 4.71 -14.98 -2.07
CA GLN A 295 3.38 -15.51 -1.74
C GLN A 295 2.24 -14.60 -2.21
N SER A 296 2.54 -13.43 -2.76
CA SER A 296 1.52 -12.55 -3.32
C SER A 296 0.99 -13.17 -4.60
N GLU A 297 -0.34 -13.24 -4.74
CA GLU A 297 -1.01 -13.69 -5.97
C GLU A 297 -0.63 -12.85 -7.20
N PHE A 298 -0.12 -11.63 -6.97
CA PHE A 298 0.23 -10.66 -8.01
C PHE A 298 1.73 -10.61 -8.33
N TYR A 299 2.52 -11.57 -7.86
CA TYR A 299 3.98 -11.59 -8.00
C TYR A 299 4.50 -11.30 -9.42
N ASN A 300 3.75 -11.72 -10.46
CA ASN A 300 4.14 -11.55 -11.86
C ASN A 300 3.87 -10.14 -12.42
N GLU A 301 2.96 -9.38 -11.83
CA GLU A 301 2.49 -8.07 -12.33
C GLU A 301 3.14 -6.89 -11.59
N ILE A 302 3.94 -7.18 -10.56
CA ILE A 302 4.63 -6.19 -9.74
C ILE A 302 6.01 -5.91 -10.36
N SER A 303 6.32 -4.63 -10.49
CA SER A 303 7.63 -4.12 -10.93
C SER A 303 8.33 -3.39 -9.80
N CYS A 304 9.66 -3.45 -9.73
CA CYS A 304 10.50 -2.73 -8.77
C CYS A 304 11.61 -1.96 -9.51
N LEU A 305 12.34 -1.09 -8.81
CA LEU A 305 13.40 -0.27 -9.40
C LEU A 305 14.73 -1.04 -9.49
N ASP A 306 15.29 -1.14 -10.69
CA ASP A 306 16.66 -1.60 -10.95
C ASP A 306 17.37 -0.53 -11.79
N ALA A 307 18.44 0.06 -11.24
CA ALA A 307 19.18 1.17 -11.88
C ALA A 307 18.27 2.28 -12.48
N ASP A 308 17.27 2.73 -11.72
CA ASP A 308 16.27 3.74 -12.10
C ASP A 308 15.28 3.34 -13.21
N GLN A 309 15.20 2.05 -13.56
CA GLN A 309 14.19 1.50 -14.47
C GLN A 309 13.28 0.51 -13.75
N TYR A 310 11.99 0.53 -14.08
CA TYR A 310 11.04 -0.45 -13.55
C TYR A 310 11.19 -1.78 -14.30
N VAL A 311 11.53 -2.83 -13.57
CA VAL A 311 11.62 -4.21 -14.06
C VAL A 311 10.68 -5.10 -13.26
N THR A 312 10.07 -6.09 -13.91
CA THR A 312 9.17 -7.01 -13.19
C THR A 312 9.97 -7.82 -12.15
N VAL A 313 9.37 -8.08 -10.99
CA VAL A 313 10.05 -8.85 -9.93
C VAL A 313 10.40 -10.26 -10.43
N ARG A 314 9.59 -10.82 -11.32
CA ARG A 314 9.84 -12.11 -11.98
C ARG A 314 11.12 -12.08 -12.83
N ASP A 315 11.27 -11.07 -13.69
CA ASP A 315 12.42 -10.96 -14.59
C ASP A 315 13.69 -10.67 -13.79
N PHE A 316 13.62 -9.79 -12.79
CA PHE A 316 14.73 -9.50 -11.88
C PHE A 316 15.19 -10.74 -11.13
N LYS A 317 14.26 -11.55 -10.60
CA LYS A 317 14.60 -12.82 -9.93
C LYS A 317 15.32 -13.79 -10.86
N ALA A 318 14.85 -13.92 -12.10
CA ALA A 318 15.44 -14.84 -13.07
C ALA A 318 16.87 -14.44 -13.44
N GLN A 319 17.15 -13.14 -13.56
CA GLN A 319 18.46 -12.62 -13.96
C GLN A 319 19.45 -12.55 -12.78
N ASN A 320 19.03 -11.98 -11.65
CA ASN A 320 19.94 -11.56 -10.59
C ASN A 320 19.93 -12.46 -9.34
N CYS A 321 18.84 -13.20 -9.09
CA CYS A 321 18.67 -13.99 -7.86
C CYS A 321 18.89 -15.50 -8.06
N SER A 322 19.43 -15.93 -9.19
CA SER A 322 19.70 -17.35 -9.43
C SER A 322 20.89 -17.82 -8.59
N ILE A 323 20.74 -18.99 -7.95
CA ILE A 323 21.77 -19.60 -7.08
C ILE A 323 23.09 -19.82 -7.84
N LEU A 324 23.06 -19.94 -9.17
CA LEU A 324 24.24 -20.07 -10.01
C LEU A 324 25.01 -18.76 -10.27
N SER A 325 24.42 -17.59 -10.08
CA SER A 325 25.12 -16.30 -10.29
C SER A 325 25.81 -15.76 -9.03
N GLY A 326 25.57 -16.39 -7.87
CA GLY A 326 26.25 -16.00 -6.65
C GLY A 326 27.73 -16.36 -6.71
N HIS A 327 28.62 -15.38 -6.45
CA HIS A 327 30.07 -15.63 -6.31
C HIS A 327 30.37 -16.85 -5.41
N TYR A 328 29.56 -17.09 -4.38
CA TYR A 328 29.69 -18.23 -3.49
C TYR A 328 29.55 -19.61 -4.17
N THR A 329 28.63 -19.78 -5.12
CA THR A 329 28.43 -21.09 -5.77
C THR A 329 29.52 -21.39 -6.79
N THR A 330 30.00 -20.37 -7.50
CA THR A 330 31.19 -20.50 -8.34
C THR A 330 32.42 -20.90 -7.51
N VAL A 331 32.63 -20.29 -6.34
CA VAL A 331 33.72 -20.64 -5.42
C VAL A 331 33.57 -22.07 -4.89
N ILE A 332 32.36 -22.50 -4.51
CA ILE A 332 32.12 -23.88 -4.05
C ILE A 332 32.41 -24.89 -5.17
N ILE A 333 31.95 -24.64 -6.39
CA ILE A 333 32.22 -25.51 -7.55
C ILE A 333 33.72 -25.61 -7.82
N VAL A 334 34.45 -24.48 -7.78
CA VAL A 334 35.91 -24.46 -7.97
C VAL A 334 36.63 -25.23 -6.85
N CYS A 335 36.24 -25.03 -5.59
CA CYS A 335 36.81 -25.76 -4.45
C CYS A 335 36.57 -27.27 -4.57
N VAL A 336 35.36 -27.70 -4.96
CA VAL A 336 35.04 -29.13 -5.16
C VAL A 336 35.86 -29.71 -6.31
N LEU A 337 36.02 -28.98 -7.42
CA LEU A 337 36.86 -29.41 -8.55
C LEU A 337 38.34 -29.59 -8.15
N ILE A 338 38.90 -28.63 -7.40
CA ILE A 338 40.28 -28.72 -6.90
C ILE A 338 40.44 -29.92 -5.97
N LEU A 339 39.46 -30.17 -5.10
CA LEU A 339 39.48 -31.29 -4.16
C LEU A 339 39.45 -32.63 -4.92
N VAL A 340 38.58 -32.77 -5.93
CA VAL A 340 38.54 -33.96 -6.79
C VAL A 340 39.86 -34.17 -7.54
N ILE A 341 40.45 -33.12 -8.12
CA ILE A 341 41.75 -33.20 -8.81
C ILE A 341 42.85 -33.63 -7.84
N SER A 342 42.85 -33.11 -6.61
CA SER A 342 43.84 -33.47 -5.60
C SER A 342 43.71 -34.94 -5.16
N ILE A 343 42.50 -35.47 -5.01
CA ILE A 343 42.26 -36.89 -4.72
C ILE A 343 42.77 -37.77 -5.86
N VAL A 344 42.49 -37.40 -7.12
CA VAL A 344 42.98 -38.13 -8.29
C VAL A 344 44.50 -38.12 -8.37
N ALA A 345 45.13 -36.97 -8.11
CA ALA A 345 46.59 -36.85 -8.09
C ALA A 345 47.22 -37.71 -6.98
N ILE A 346 46.62 -37.74 -5.79
CA ILE A 346 47.07 -38.60 -4.68
C ILE A 346 46.89 -40.07 -5.03
N ALA A 347 45.74 -40.46 -5.59
CA ALA A 347 45.49 -41.84 -6.03
C ALA A 347 46.49 -42.27 -7.12
N PHE A 348 46.78 -41.38 -8.07
CA PHE A 348 47.76 -41.62 -9.13
C PHE A 348 49.18 -41.73 -8.57
N TYR A 349 49.54 -40.87 -7.61
CA TYR A 349 50.83 -40.93 -6.92
C TYR A 349 50.99 -42.23 -6.12
N VAL A 350 49.96 -42.65 -5.37
CA VAL A 350 49.97 -43.91 -4.61
C VAL A 350 50.04 -45.11 -5.55
N TYR A 351 49.29 -45.09 -6.65
CA TYR A 351 49.36 -46.12 -7.69
C TYR A 351 50.77 -46.22 -8.29
N TYR A 352 51.36 -45.09 -8.67
CA TYR A 352 52.71 -45.04 -9.21
C TYR A 352 53.74 -45.51 -8.18
N ALA A 353 53.64 -45.07 -6.92
CA ALA A 353 54.51 -45.51 -5.85
C ALA A 353 54.41 -47.02 -5.56
N MET A 354 53.20 -47.61 -5.63
CA MET A 354 53.01 -49.05 -5.49
C MET A 354 53.58 -49.84 -6.67
N VAL A 355 53.38 -49.39 -7.92
CA VAL A 355 53.92 -50.05 -9.12
C VAL A 355 55.44 -49.93 -9.17
N TYR A 356 56.00 -48.76 -8.86
CA TYR A 356 57.43 -48.53 -8.84
C TYR A 356 58.13 -49.31 -7.71
N LYS A 357 57.50 -49.40 -6.52
CA LYS A 357 57.98 -50.29 -5.45
C LYS A 357 57.83 -51.77 -5.82
N ARG A 358 56.78 -52.17 -6.55
CA ARG A 358 56.64 -53.55 -7.08
C ARG A 358 57.65 -53.88 -8.16
N GLN A 359 58.15 -52.92 -8.94
CA GLN A 359 59.21 -53.18 -9.92
C GLN A 359 60.61 -53.15 -9.29
N LYS A 360 60.85 -52.29 -8.27
CA LYS A 360 62.14 -52.21 -7.57
C LYS A 360 62.32 -53.24 -6.44
N TYR A 361 61.22 -53.74 -5.86
CA TYR A 361 61.16 -54.75 -4.80
C TYR A 361 60.14 -55.86 -5.12
N GLY A 362 60.01 -56.22 -6.39
CA GLY A 362 59.10 -57.27 -6.83
C GLY A 362 59.53 -58.64 -6.32
N CYS A 363 58.82 -59.15 -5.31
CA CYS A 363 58.84 -60.56 -4.97
C CYS A 363 58.28 -61.36 -6.16
N GLY A 364 59.15 -62.08 -6.87
CA GLY A 364 58.72 -63.19 -7.70
C GLY A 364 57.93 -64.18 -6.84
N LYS A 365 56.93 -64.85 -7.43
CA LYS A 365 56.23 -65.98 -6.80
C LYS A 365 57.28 -66.95 -6.26
N GLY A 366 57.48 -66.98 -4.94
CA GLY A 366 58.56 -67.75 -4.30
C GLY A 366 59.34 -67.09 -3.16
N GLY A 367 59.00 -65.86 -2.75
CA GLY A 367 59.39 -65.35 -1.42
C GLY A 367 60.89 -65.13 -1.16
N LYS A 368 61.66 -64.72 -2.17
CA LYS A 368 63.03 -64.21 -1.95
C LYS A 368 63.27 -62.90 -2.73
N PRO A 369 63.87 -61.87 -2.10
CA PRO A 369 64.23 -60.64 -2.79
C PRO A 369 65.36 -60.90 -3.81
N PRO A 370 65.39 -60.19 -4.96
CA PRO A 370 66.48 -60.33 -5.92
C PRO A 370 67.78 -59.80 -5.30
N LEU A 371 68.79 -60.65 -5.19
CA LEU A 371 70.15 -60.25 -4.84
C LEU A 371 70.66 -59.25 -5.89
N SER A 372 70.96 -58.02 -5.46
CA SER A 372 71.82 -57.14 -6.23
C SER A 372 73.24 -57.72 -6.20
N LEU A 373 73.70 -58.24 -7.34
CA LEU A 373 75.08 -58.66 -7.52
C LEU A 373 75.96 -57.40 -7.55
N ILE A 374 76.60 -57.08 -6.42
CA ILE A 374 77.66 -56.08 -6.36
C ILE A 374 78.95 -56.83 -6.72
N VAL A 375 79.52 -56.49 -7.88
CA VAL A 375 80.83 -56.99 -8.31
C VAL A 375 81.90 -56.22 -7.51
N PRO A 376 82.76 -56.88 -6.72
CA PRO A 376 83.82 -56.20 -6.00
C PRO A 376 84.95 -55.82 -6.96
N ASP A 377 85.24 -54.52 -7.02
CA ASP A 377 86.43 -54.01 -7.68
C ASP A 377 87.66 -54.46 -6.87
N GLY A 378 88.58 -55.14 -7.55
CA GLY A 378 89.76 -55.73 -6.93
C GLY A 378 90.72 -54.66 -6.43
N ARG A 379 90.83 -54.50 -5.11
CA ARG A 379 91.99 -53.92 -4.41
C ARG A 379 91.99 -54.29 -2.92
N THR A 380 92.83 -55.29 -2.61
CA THR A 380 93.67 -55.48 -1.40
C THR A 380 93.25 -54.87 -0.05
N TYR A 381 92.91 -55.78 0.87
CA TYR A 381 93.01 -55.86 2.34
C TYR A 381 93.31 -54.63 3.21
N LYS A 382 92.55 -54.51 4.30
CA LYS A 382 93.09 -54.24 5.64
C LYS A 382 92.34 -55.09 6.66
N GLU A 383 93.07 -55.94 7.36
CA GLU A 383 92.53 -56.79 8.43
C GLU A 383 91.96 -55.91 9.56
N THR A 384 90.78 -56.28 10.06
CA THR A 384 90.25 -55.76 11.32
C THR A 384 89.92 -56.95 12.21
N GLU A 385 90.71 -57.10 13.27
CA GLU A 385 90.54 -58.09 14.32
C GLU A 385 89.23 -57.84 15.07
N LEU A 386 88.50 -58.92 15.36
CA LEU A 386 87.18 -58.88 15.99
C LEU A 386 87.33 -59.30 17.45
N HIS A 387 87.32 -58.31 18.36
CA HIS A 387 87.27 -58.57 19.80
C HIS A 387 85.85 -58.99 20.20
N VAL A 388 85.70 -60.25 20.61
CA VAL A 388 84.46 -60.78 21.17
C VAL A 388 84.51 -60.61 22.69
N ILE A 389 83.63 -59.76 23.23
CA ILE A 389 83.33 -59.70 24.66
C ILE A 389 82.09 -60.58 24.87
N VAL A 390 82.25 -61.66 25.61
CA VAL A 390 81.16 -62.58 25.99
C VAL A 390 80.64 -62.15 27.36
N GLU A 391 79.48 -61.52 27.40
CA GLU A 391 78.68 -61.45 28.62
C GLU A 391 77.69 -62.62 28.62
N LYS A 392 77.88 -63.55 29.55
CA LYS A 392 76.88 -64.53 29.97
C LYS A 392 76.23 -64.03 31.25
N ALA A 393 74.90 -63.98 31.28
CA ALA A 393 74.14 -64.09 32.53
C ALA A 393 72.73 -64.64 32.23
N ASP A 394 72.68 -65.97 32.31
CA ASP A 394 71.67 -66.88 32.84
C ASP A 394 70.15 -66.63 32.74
N LEU A 395 69.52 -67.75 32.37
CA LEU A 395 68.10 -68.05 32.45
C LEU A 395 67.63 -68.12 33.90
N LEU A 396 66.44 -67.56 34.16
CA LEU A 396 65.59 -68.00 35.25
C LEU A 396 64.26 -68.48 34.68
N THR A 397 64.00 -69.75 34.97
CA THR A 397 62.84 -70.57 34.61
C THR A 397 61.63 -70.26 35.49
N THR A 398 60.47 -70.18 34.83
CA THR A 398 59.14 -70.73 35.14
C THR A 398 58.41 -70.38 36.45
N ASP A 399 57.20 -69.87 36.23
CA ASP A 399 55.88 -70.29 36.75
C ASP A 399 55.67 -70.51 38.25
N LEU A 400 54.74 -69.71 38.82
CA LEU A 400 53.48 -70.16 39.44
C LEU A 400 52.55 -68.97 39.74
#